data_AF-A0A9W7LD28-F1
#
_entry.id   AF-A0A9W7LD28-F1
#
_cell.length_a   1.000
_cell.length_b   1.000
_cell.length_c   1.000
_cell.angle_alpha   90.00
_cell.angle_beta   90.00
_cell.angle_gamma   90.00
#
_symmetry.space_group_name_H-M   'P 1'
#
loop_
_entity.id
_entity.type
_entity.pdbx_description
1 polymer ?
#
loop_
_entity_poly.entity_id
_entity_poly.type
_entity_poly.pdbx_seq_one_letter_code
_entity_poly.pdbx_strand_id
1 'polypeptide(L)'
;MEKKLAMMRTEQATMKSNLETVLTEQAAMADSLSRVEKALATLTSTLAPTETLDLTLSDPPPPADSTGNNKRSNLAILADNQASFNHTLKKVKREKDDISRSLEALEDAETCTVCFVEKRGVLFLPCGHLVCCGECSEKVKECPMCRKVIRKRKTVFM
;
A
#
# COMPACT_ATOMS: atom_id res chain seq x y z
N MET A 1 -11.86 -24.24 13.86
CA MET A 1 -11.11 -23.47 12.84
C MET A 1 -11.78 -22.14 12.52
N GLU A 2 -13.11 -22.10 12.38
CA GLU A 2 -13.87 -20.89 12.01
C GLU A 2 -13.60 -19.66 12.90
N LYS A 3 -13.52 -19.84 14.22
CA LYS A 3 -13.20 -18.74 15.16
C LYS A 3 -11.83 -18.11 14.91
N LYS A 4 -10.84 -18.90 14.47
CA LYS A 4 -9.48 -18.43 14.19
C LYS A 4 -9.42 -17.64 12.87
N LEU A 5 -10.16 -18.09 11.86
CA LEU A 5 -10.30 -17.36 10.59
C LEU A 5 -11.07 -16.04 10.77
N ALA A 6 -12.12 -16.04 11.59
CA ALA A 6 -12.85 -14.82 11.94
C ALA A 6 -11.95 -13.81 12.67
N MET A 7 -11.15 -14.28 13.63
CA MET A 7 -10.20 -13.44 14.36
C MET A 7 -9.11 -12.85 13.45
N MET A 8 -8.53 -13.66 12.55
CA MET A 8 -7.55 -13.18 11.57
C MET A 8 -8.15 -12.14 10.61
N ARG A 9 -9.40 -12.32 10.17
CA ARG A 9 -10.10 -11.33 9.34
C ARG A 9 -10.33 -10.02 10.09
N THR A 10 -10.69 -10.08 11.38
CA THR A 10 -10.84 -8.87 12.20
C THR A 10 -9.50 -8.17 12.43
N GLU A 11 -8.41 -8.90 12.67
CA GLU A 11 -7.05 -8.34 12.80
C GLU A 11 -6.56 -7.73 11.49
N GLN A 12 -6.86 -8.36 10.35
CA GLN A 12 -6.54 -7.82 9.04
C GLN A 12 -7.35 -6.55 8.74
N ALA A 13 -8.63 -6.50 9.14
CA ALA A 13 -9.48 -5.33 8.98
C ALA A 13 -9.03 -4.15 9.86
N THR A 14 -8.64 -4.40 11.12
CA THR A 14 -8.09 -3.36 12.01
C THR A 14 -6.75 -2.86 11.50
N MET A 15 -5.87 -3.75 11.04
CA MET A 15 -4.58 -3.34 10.45
C MET A 15 -4.76 -2.53 9.15
N LYS A 16 -5.77 -2.86 8.34
CA LYS A 16 -6.14 -2.07 7.15
C LYS A 16 -6.64 -0.67 7.54
N SER A 17 -7.53 -0.57 8.53
CA SER A 17 -8.04 0.71 9.04
C SER A 17 -6.92 1.60 9.58
N ASN A 18 -6.03 1.05 10.42
CA ASN A 18 -4.89 1.79 10.97
C ASN A 18 -3.95 2.31 9.87
N LEU A 19 -3.70 1.51 8.83
CA LEU A 19 -2.88 1.92 7.71
C LEU A 19 -3.55 3.03 6.88
N GLU A 20 -4.86 2.96 6.67
CA GLU A 20 -5.62 4.04 6.00
C GLU A 20 -5.56 5.34 6.80
N THR A 21 -5.69 5.28 8.13
CA THR A 21 -5.50 6.44 9.01
C THR A 21 -4.09 7.03 8.92
N VAL A 22 -3.05 6.19 8.92
CA VAL A 22 -1.66 6.67 8.76
C VAL A 22 -1.45 7.34 7.40
N LEU A 23 -2.05 6.81 6.32
CA LEU A 23 -1.94 7.39 4.99
C LEU A 23 -2.70 8.72 4.87
N THR A 24 -3.86 8.87 5.52
CA THR A 24 -4.61 10.14 5.52
C THR A 24 -3.91 11.20 6.36
N GLU A 25 -3.35 10.83 7.52
CA GLU A 25 -2.52 11.71 8.34
C GLU A 25 -1.25 12.15 7.58
N GLN A 26 -0.61 11.25 6.85
CA GLN A 26 0.53 11.58 5.99
C GLN A 26 0.17 12.58 4.89
N ALA A 27 -1.00 12.41 4.24
CA ALA A 27 -1.47 13.34 3.22
C ALA A 27 -1.75 14.74 3.82
N ALA A 28 -2.34 14.80 5.01
CA ALA A 28 -2.56 16.06 5.73
C ALA A 28 -1.26 16.75 6.13
N MET A 29 -0.25 15.99 6.58
CA MET A 29 1.08 16.53 6.89
C MET A 29 1.82 17.01 5.63
N ALA A 30 1.70 16.30 4.51
CA ALA A 30 2.28 16.73 3.23
C ALA A 30 1.63 18.02 2.71
N ASP A 31 0.31 18.18 2.85
CA ASP A 31 -0.38 19.43 2.51
C ASP A 31 0.06 20.58 3.42
N SER A 32 0.23 20.30 4.72
CA SER A 32 0.75 21.28 5.68
C SER A 32 2.17 21.74 5.34
N LEU A 33 3.05 20.82 4.94
CA LEU A 33 4.41 21.16 4.46
C LEU A 33 4.36 22.01 3.18
N SER A 34 3.50 21.68 2.23
CA SER A 34 3.30 22.47 1.01
C SER A 34 2.85 23.91 1.32
N ARG A 35 1.99 24.09 2.32
CA ARG A 35 1.55 25.42 2.80
C ARG A 35 2.71 26.19 3.43
N VAL A 36 3.54 25.54 4.24
CA VAL A 36 4.73 26.16 4.86
C VAL A 36 5.75 26.58 3.81
N GLU A 37 6.03 25.75 2.81
CA GLU A 37 6.95 26.07 1.71
C GLU A 37 6.46 27.27 0.89
N LYS A 38 5.15 27.33 0.57
CA LYS A 38 4.54 28.47 -0.13
C LYS A 38 4.58 29.75 0.71
N ALA A 39 4.35 29.66 2.02
CA ALA A 39 4.47 30.79 2.93
C ALA A 39 5.92 31.31 2.99
N LEU A 40 6.91 30.41 3.07
CA LEU A 40 8.33 30.77 3.06
C LEU A 40 8.76 31.42 1.73
N ALA A 41 8.28 30.90 0.60
CA ALA A 41 8.52 31.50 -0.72
C ALA A 41 7.91 32.91 -0.83
N THR A 42 6.77 33.15 -0.18
CA THR A 42 6.13 34.47 -0.15
C THR A 42 6.91 35.46 0.72
N LEU A 43 7.39 35.03 1.90
CA LEU A 43 8.20 35.84 2.81
C LEU A 43 9.59 36.19 2.26
N THR A 44 10.15 35.33 1.40
CA THR A 44 11.42 35.60 0.70
C THR A 44 11.24 36.48 -0.53
N SER A 45 10.02 36.56 -1.09
CA SER A 45 9.67 37.41 -2.23
C SER A 45 9.36 38.86 -1.83
N THR A 46 8.94 39.12 -0.58
CA THR A 46 8.72 40.49 -0.04
C THR A 46 9.97 41.17 0.51
N LEU A 47 11.10 40.46 0.59
CA LEU A 47 12.40 41.09 0.80
C LEU A 47 12.91 41.57 -0.57
N ALA A 48 12.51 42.79 -0.95
CA ALA A 48 13.34 43.57 -1.85
C ALA A 48 14.77 43.60 -1.25
N PRO A 49 15.84 43.54 -2.07
CA PRO A 49 17.18 43.74 -1.56
C PRO A 49 17.23 45.16 -1.01
N THR A 50 17.04 45.33 0.30
CA THR A 50 17.41 46.57 0.96
C THR A 50 18.91 46.66 0.81
N GLU A 51 19.32 47.60 -0.04
CA GLU A 51 20.68 48.07 -0.21
C GLU A 51 21.40 47.99 1.13
N THR A 52 22.43 47.15 1.19
CA THR A 52 23.45 47.29 2.22
C THR A 52 24.03 48.67 2.06
N LEU A 53 23.72 49.57 3.00
CA LEU A 53 24.37 50.86 3.12
C LEU A 53 25.86 50.58 3.37
N ASP A 54 26.64 50.72 2.32
CA ASP A 54 28.08 50.57 2.28
C ASP A 54 28.71 51.64 3.16
N LEU A 55 29.30 51.23 4.28
CA LEU A 55 30.27 52.03 5.03
C LEU A 55 31.59 51.25 5.01
N THR A 56 32.42 51.65 4.03
CA THR A 56 33.78 51.22 3.79
C THR A 56 34.63 51.05 5.05
N LEU A 57 35.48 50.02 5.09
CA LEU A 57 36.90 50.12 5.46
C LEU A 57 37.64 48.81 5.09
N SER A 58 38.82 48.99 4.52
CA SER A 58 39.74 48.00 3.96
C SER A 58 40.10 46.85 4.91
N ASP A 59 40.09 45.60 4.41
CA ASP A 59 41.00 44.52 4.83
C ASP A 59 41.02 43.38 3.77
N PRO A 60 42.18 42.72 3.51
CA PRO A 60 42.29 41.62 2.56
C PRO A 60 41.62 40.33 3.11
N PRO A 61 41.18 39.39 2.24
CA PRO A 61 40.48 38.18 2.68
C PRO A 61 41.39 37.28 3.53
N PRO A 62 40.92 36.70 4.65
CA PRO A 62 41.67 35.71 5.40
C PRO A 62 41.83 34.42 4.56
N PRO A 63 42.91 33.65 4.75
CA PRO A 63 43.16 32.45 3.98
C PRO A 63 42.06 31.41 4.23
N ALA A 64 41.67 30.72 3.16
CA ALA A 64 40.73 29.61 3.20
C ALA A 64 41.26 28.50 4.12
N ASP A 65 40.79 28.48 5.36
CA ASP A 65 40.92 27.32 6.23
C ASP A 65 39.89 26.26 5.81
N SER A 66 40.44 25.13 5.39
CA SER A 66 39.81 23.83 5.24
C SER A 66 39.18 23.34 6.55
N THR A 67 38.09 23.96 7.00
CA THR A 67 37.24 23.32 8.00
C THR A 67 36.10 22.63 7.27
N GLY A 68 36.29 21.33 7.02
CA GLY A 68 35.26 20.41 6.54
C GLY A 68 34.09 20.37 7.52
N ASN A 69 33.18 21.33 7.37
CA ASN A 69 32.04 21.50 8.25
C ASN A 69 31.00 20.42 7.90
N ASN A 70 31.01 19.32 8.66
CA ASN A 70 29.85 18.43 8.83
C ASN A 70 28.74 19.14 9.62
N LYS A 71 28.38 20.36 9.23
CA LYS A 71 27.26 21.12 9.79
C LYS A 71 26.03 20.84 8.92
N ARG A 72 25.60 19.57 8.89
CA ARG A 72 24.29 19.24 8.33
C ARG A 72 23.27 19.95 9.22
N SER A 73 22.56 20.94 8.68
CA SER A 73 21.57 21.68 9.46
C SER A 73 20.49 20.71 9.95
N ASN A 74 19.91 20.95 11.12
CA ASN A 74 18.78 20.15 11.60
C ASN A 74 17.66 20.06 10.56
N LEU A 75 17.48 21.10 9.74
CA LEU A 75 16.54 21.12 8.62
C LEU A 75 16.90 20.09 7.52
N ALA A 76 18.18 19.95 7.16
CA ALA A 76 18.63 18.95 6.20
C ALA A 76 18.46 17.52 6.74
N ILE A 77 18.73 17.29 8.02
CA ILE A 77 18.54 15.99 8.68
C ILE A 77 17.05 15.59 8.69
N LEU A 78 16.16 16.53 9.03
CA LEU A 78 14.71 16.29 9.01
C LEU A 78 14.20 15.99 7.59
N ALA A 79 14.74 16.66 6.57
CA ALA A 79 14.40 16.37 5.17
C ALA A 79 14.86 14.98 4.72
N ASP A 80 16.07 14.55 5.08
CA ASP A 80 16.59 13.21 4.78
C ASP A 80 15.77 12.11 5.46
N ASN A 81 15.38 12.33 6.72
CA ASN A 81 14.51 11.42 7.48
C ASN A 81 13.11 11.36 6.86
N GLN A 82 12.55 12.49 6.45
CA GLN A 82 11.26 12.55 5.77
C GLN A 82 11.29 11.80 4.43
N ALA A 83 12.36 11.93 3.65
CA ALA A 83 12.54 11.20 2.40
C ALA A 83 12.65 9.69 2.64
N SER A 84 13.42 9.27 3.64
CA SER A 84 13.60 7.86 4.02
C SER A 84 12.29 7.23 4.53
N PHE A 85 11.53 7.99 5.33
CA PHE A 85 10.22 7.57 5.82
C PHE A 85 9.22 7.42 4.68
N ASN A 86 9.14 8.40 3.78
CA ASN A 86 8.27 8.35 2.61
C ASN A 86 8.65 7.20 1.65
N HIS A 87 9.93 6.89 1.49
CA HIS A 87 10.38 5.73 0.74
C HIS A 87 9.89 4.41 1.37
N THR A 88 10.03 4.30 2.70
CA THR A 88 9.57 3.13 3.47
C THR A 88 8.07 2.95 3.36
N LEU A 89 7.28 4.02 3.50
CA LEU A 89 5.81 3.96 3.34
C LEU A 89 5.40 3.54 1.93
N LYS A 90 6.08 4.05 0.89
CA LYS A 90 5.85 3.60 -0.49
C LYS A 90 6.15 2.12 -0.66
N LYS A 91 7.19 1.60 -0.01
CA LYS A 91 7.54 0.16 -0.04
C LYS A 91 6.47 -0.68 0.65
N VAL A 92 6.09 -0.34 1.88
CA VAL A 92 5.05 -1.05 2.65
C VAL A 92 3.71 -1.03 1.91
N LYS A 93 3.35 0.09 1.27
CA LYS A 93 2.12 0.17 0.47
C LYS A 93 2.13 -0.83 -0.69
N ARG A 94 3.24 -0.93 -1.43
CA ARG A 94 3.38 -1.91 -2.52
C ARG A 94 3.25 -3.35 -2.01
N GLU A 95 3.96 -3.68 -0.93
CA GLU A 95 3.89 -5.01 -0.32
C GLU A 95 2.47 -5.35 0.13
N LYS A 96 1.75 -4.39 0.72
CA LYS A 96 0.33 -4.55 1.10
C LYS A 96 -0.57 -4.77 -0.12
N ASP A 97 -0.35 -4.04 -1.21
CA ASP A 97 -1.11 -4.23 -2.45
C ASP A 97 -0.82 -5.60 -3.09
N ASP A 98 0.44 -6.06 -3.06
CA ASP A 98 0.84 -7.39 -3.54
C ASP A 98 0.21 -8.52 -2.72
N ILE A 99 0.21 -8.39 -1.40
CA ILE A 99 -0.44 -9.35 -0.49
C ILE A 99 -1.96 -9.37 -0.72
N SER A 100 -2.60 -8.20 -0.86
CA SER A 100 -4.05 -8.11 -1.12
C SER A 100 -4.41 -8.83 -2.41
N ARG A 101 -3.69 -8.55 -3.51
CA ARG A 101 -3.90 -9.24 -4.80
C ARG A 101 -3.73 -10.74 -4.70
N SER A 102 -2.73 -11.19 -3.95
CA SER A 102 -2.47 -12.62 -3.76
C SER A 102 -3.59 -13.30 -2.97
N LEU A 103 -4.14 -12.63 -1.96
CA LEU A 103 -5.25 -13.13 -1.16
C LEU A 103 -6.54 -13.23 -1.99
N GLU A 104 -6.84 -12.19 -2.78
CA GLU A 104 -7.97 -12.18 -3.72
C GLU A 104 -7.87 -13.33 -4.73
N ALA A 105 -6.67 -13.55 -5.32
CA ALA A 105 -6.45 -14.64 -6.27
C ALA A 105 -6.66 -16.05 -5.65
N LEU A 106 -6.29 -16.23 -4.38
CA LEU A 106 -6.54 -17.48 -3.66
C LEU A 106 -8.03 -17.68 -3.39
N GLU A 107 -8.75 -16.63 -3.00
CA GLU A 107 -10.20 -16.68 -2.79
C GLU A 107 -10.95 -17.01 -4.09
N ASP A 108 -10.56 -16.39 -5.21
CA ASP A 108 -11.13 -16.69 -6.54
C ASP A 108 -10.85 -18.13 -6.98
N ALA A 109 -9.66 -18.65 -6.67
CA ALA A 109 -9.30 -20.03 -6.96
C ALA A 109 -10.15 -21.05 -6.20
N GLU A 110 -10.67 -20.69 -5.02
CA GLU A 110 -11.57 -21.54 -4.22
C GLU A 110 -13.05 -21.30 -4.53
N THR A 111 -13.41 -20.24 -5.24
CA THR A 111 -14.81 -19.83 -5.45
C THR A 111 -15.45 -20.53 -6.64
N CYS A 112 -16.73 -20.87 -6.53
CA CYS A 112 -17.49 -21.55 -7.57
C CYS A 112 -17.48 -20.77 -8.88
N THR A 113 -17.08 -21.45 -9.96
CA THR A 113 -16.99 -20.87 -11.32
C THR A 113 -18.33 -20.56 -11.98
N VAL A 114 -19.45 -20.89 -11.31
CA VAL A 114 -20.81 -20.69 -11.85
C VAL A 114 -21.49 -19.51 -11.16
N CYS A 115 -21.54 -19.50 -9.82
CA CYS A 115 -22.18 -18.40 -9.09
C CYS A 115 -21.22 -17.30 -8.65
N PHE A 116 -19.91 -17.55 -8.57
CA PHE A 116 -18.91 -16.61 -8.05
C PHE A 116 -19.20 -16.10 -6.62
N VAL A 117 -19.92 -16.89 -5.82
CA VAL A 117 -20.33 -16.53 -4.45
C VAL A 117 -19.83 -17.57 -3.46
N GLU A 118 -20.23 -18.83 -3.64
CA GLU A 118 -19.93 -19.91 -2.69
C GLU A 118 -18.64 -20.65 -3.03
N LYS A 119 -17.98 -21.23 -2.03
CA LYS A 119 -16.78 -22.06 -2.25
C LYS A 119 -17.09 -23.32 -3.04
N ARG A 120 -16.11 -23.78 -3.81
CA ARG A 120 -16.13 -25.07 -4.50
C ARG A 120 -16.21 -26.19 -3.46
N GLY A 121 -17.08 -27.17 -3.70
CA GLY A 121 -17.29 -28.28 -2.76
C GLY A 121 -17.69 -29.59 -3.41
N VAL A 122 -17.79 -29.65 -4.74
CA VAL A 122 -18.24 -30.86 -5.46
C VAL A 122 -17.26 -31.26 -6.55
N LEU A 123 -16.76 -32.49 -6.44
CA LEU A 123 -15.92 -33.16 -7.43
C LEU A 123 -16.79 -33.87 -8.47
N PHE A 124 -16.56 -33.58 -9.75
CA PHE A 124 -17.25 -34.25 -10.86
C PHE A 124 -16.51 -35.49 -11.34
N LEU A 125 -17.22 -36.62 -11.49
CA LEU A 125 -16.66 -37.87 -12.00
C LEU A 125 -17.26 -38.21 -13.38
N PRO A 126 -16.44 -38.72 -14.33
CA PRO A 126 -15.06 -39.20 -14.16
C PRO A 126 -13.97 -38.12 -14.33
N CYS A 127 -14.30 -36.86 -14.59
CA CYS A 127 -13.29 -35.87 -14.99
C CYS A 127 -12.40 -35.33 -13.86
N GLY A 128 -12.80 -35.46 -12.60
CA GLY A 128 -12.04 -35.04 -11.42
C GLY A 128 -12.01 -33.54 -11.14
N HIS A 129 -12.77 -32.71 -11.85
CA HIS A 129 -12.72 -31.26 -11.63
C HIS A 129 -13.59 -30.83 -10.43
N LEU A 130 -12.99 -30.03 -9.53
CA LEU A 130 -13.64 -29.39 -8.38
C LEU A 130 -13.87 -27.91 -8.71
N VAL A 131 -15.06 -27.58 -9.21
CA VAL A 131 -15.31 -26.26 -9.87
C VAL A 131 -16.64 -25.62 -9.49
N CYS A 132 -17.53 -26.37 -8.84
CA CYS A 132 -18.85 -25.92 -8.43
C CYS A 132 -19.05 -26.03 -6.91
N CYS A 133 -19.86 -25.12 -6.36
CA CYS A 133 -20.48 -25.28 -5.04
C CYS A 133 -21.58 -26.36 -5.08
N GLY A 134 -22.13 -26.71 -3.92
CA GLY A 134 -23.20 -27.72 -3.79
C GLY A 134 -24.39 -27.43 -4.70
N GLU A 135 -24.97 -26.24 -4.60
CA GLU A 135 -26.18 -25.86 -5.35
C GLU A 135 -25.95 -25.77 -6.86
N CYS A 136 -24.84 -25.18 -7.30
CA CYS A 136 -24.55 -25.06 -8.72
C CYS A 136 -24.23 -26.42 -9.36
N SER A 137 -23.74 -27.38 -8.58
CA SER A 137 -23.42 -28.72 -9.07
C SER A 137 -24.65 -29.48 -9.58
N GLU A 138 -25.84 -29.21 -9.01
CA GLU A 138 -27.10 -29.87 -9.37
C GLU A 138 -27.68 -29.34 -10.68
N LYS A 139 -27.40 -28.06 -11.00
CA LYS A 139 -27.92 -27.36 -12.18
C LYS A 139 -27.16 -27.70 -13.47
N VAL A 140 -25.97 -28.29 -13.36
CA VAL A 140 -25.11 -28.61 -14.52
C VAL A 140 -25.09 -30.11 -14.84
N LYS A 141 -25.19 -30.45 -16.12
CA LYS A 141 -25.11 -31.85 -16.63
C LYS A 141 -23.71 -32.23 -17.13
N GLU A 142 -22.91 -31.22 -17.50
CA GLU A 142 -21.53 -31.36 -17.97
C GLU A 142 -20.61 -30.50 -17.11
N CYS A 143 -19.35 -30.89 -17.00
CA CYS A 143 -18.36 -30.15 -16.24
C CYS A 143 -18.05 -28.79 -16.92
N PRO A 144 -18.20 -27.64 -16.24
CA PRO A 144 -17.90 -26.33 -16.82
C PRO A 144 -16.46 -26.16 -17.33
N MET A 145 -15.49 -26.87 -16.73
CA MET A 145 -14.07 -26.78 -17.13
C MET A 145 -13.72 -27.59 -18.37
N CYS A 146 -14.28 -28.80 -18.52
CA CYS A 146 -13.82 -29.75 -19.54
C CYS A 146 -14.94 -30.34 -20.40
N ARG A 147 -16.19 -29.93 -20.18
CA ARG A 147 -17.40 -30.33 -20.91
C ARG A 147 -17.70 -31.84 -20.91
N LYS A 148 -16.99 -32.64 -20.11
CA LYS A 148 -17.31 -34.06 -19.93
C LYS A 148 -18.63 -34.22 -19.16
N VAL A 149 -19.45 -35.17 -19.60
CA VAL A 149 -20.72 -35.54 -18.94
C VAL A 149 -20.47 -36.00 -17.50
N ILE A 150 -21.23 -35.44 -16.56
CA ILE A 150 -21.13 -35.74 -15.14
C ILE A 150 -21.91 -37.02 -14.86
N ARG A 151 -21.21 -38.10 -14.50
CA ARG A 151 -21.82 -39.39 -14.13
C ARG A 151 -22.07 -39.52 -12.64
N LYS A 152 -21.19 -38.94 -11.82
CA LYS A 152 -21.30 -38.94 -10.36
C LYS A 152 -20.74 -37.64 -9.79
N ARG A 153 -21.33 -37.19 -8.67
CA ARG A 153 -20.91 -36.02 -7.88
C ARG A 153 -20.43 -36.51 -6.53
N LYS A 154 -19.31 -35.98 -6.03
CA LYS A 154 -18.78 -36.29 -4.70
C LYS A 154 -18.50 -34.99 -3.95
N THR A 155 -19.17 -34.78 -2.82
CA THR A 155 -18.91 -33.64 -1.94
C THR A 155 -17.54 -33.79 -1.28
N VAL A 156 -16.78 -32.70 -1.27
CA VAL A 156 -15.47 -32.59 -0.62
C VAL A 156 -15.61 -31.56 0.50
N PHE A 157 -15.11 -31.90 1.68
CA PHE A 157 -15.04 -31.00 2.82
C PHE A 157 -13.60 -30.50 2.92
N MET A 158 -13.41 -29.18 2.85
CA MET A 158 -12.11 -28.50 3.00
C MET A 158 -12.08 -27.71 4.30
#